data_AF-K9PY59-F1
#
_entry.id   AF-K9PY59-F1
#
_cell.length_a   1.000
_cell.length_b   1.000
_cell.length_c   1.000
_cell.angle_alpha   90.00
_cell.angle_beta   90.00
_cell.angle_gamma   90.00
#
_symmetry.space_group_name_H-M   'P 1'
#
loop_
_entity.id
_entity.type
_entity.pdbx_description
1 polymer ?
#
loop_
_entity_poly.entity_id
_entity_poly.type
_entity_poly.pdbx_seq_one_letter_code
_entity_poly.pdbx_strand_id
1 'polypeptide(L)'
;MMSERIFDVFGNVFCGGTVFIPRSPSPEIAMKKSLFLSCFVGILAIAPVTRAENLSHLSQLFSTRSCQNCDLTATGLVNAKLGRVDLTGSDLRQANLSGADLSLANLSGADLTGASLAGANMAGANLEGAILDGADLRGTYLSGANFTNTSLNTYYVTRAVGLLEANVSAERLYQWGFIESESNNHRMAITYYNYAADIDPDNGAIYLSRAIASFKLKDYYSAQQDVTFARSLFEARGSQVGIDASDRLLAQIDLAVNPDSGSGNSFGNVVGTITSMLFRLFF
;
A
#
# COMPACT_ATOMS: atom_id res chain seq x y z
N MET A 1 -10.53 15.87 -42.55
CA MET A 1 -10.58 14.71 -43.46
C MET A 1 -10.19 13.50 -42.63
N MET A 2 -11.12 12.84 -41.93
CA MET A 2 -11.85 11.61 -42.34
C MET A 2 -10.87 10.49 -42.76
N SER A 3 -10.55 9.48 -41.94
CA SER A 3 -11.33 8.28 -41.52
C SER A 3 -11.76 7.39 -42.69
N GLU A 4 -11.34 6.11 -42.74
CA GLU A 4 -12.21 4.90 -42.66
C GLU A 4 -11.52 3.53 -42.89
N ARG A 5 -11.90 2.55 -42.02
CA ARG A 5 -12.29 1.10 -42.19
C ARG A 5 -11.35 0.12 -42.94
N ILE A 6 -10.93 -1.06 -42.45
CA ILE A 6 -11.57 -2.28 -41.88
C ILE A 6 -12.48 -3.08 -42.87
N PHE A 7 -12.06 -4.34 -43.18
CA PHE A 7 -12.79 -5.64 -43.09
C PHE A 7 -12.60 -6.67 -44.25
N ASP A 8 -12.16 -7.87 -43.85
CA ASP A 8 -12.65 -9.24 -44.17
C ASP A 8 -12.32 -10.03 -45.46
N VAL A 9 -12.15 -11.34 -45.24
CA VAL A 9 -12.86 -12.50 -45.84
C VAL A 9 -11.95 -13.72 -46.16
N PHE A 10 -12.24 -14.80 -45.42
CA PHE A 10 -12.23 -16.24 -45.74
C PHE A 10 -11.79 -16.72 -47.14
N GLY A 11 -10.96 -17.76 -47.16
CA GLY A 11 -10.76 -18.65 -48.31
C GLY A 11 -10.98 -20.11 -47.92
N ASN A 12 -12.00 -20.72 -48.49
CA ASN A 12 -12.28 -22.17 -48.47
C ASN A 12 -12.36 -22.67 -49.93
N VAL A 13 -12.19 -23.98 -50.10
CA VAL A 13 -12.56 -24.83 -51.26
C VAL A 13 -11.48 -25.13 -52.30
N PHE A 14 -11.41 -26.44 -52.62
CA PHE A 14 -11.15 -27.16 -53.90
C PHE A 14 -10.26 -28.39 -53.58
N CYS A 15 -10.48 -29.62 -54.04
CA CYS A 15 -11.57 -30.29 -54.76
C CYS A 15 -11.22 -31.79 -54.85
N GLY A 16 -12.24 -32.66 -55.01
CA GLY A 16 -12.15 -33.78 -55.95
C GLY A 16 -12.01 -35.20 -55.40
N GLY A 17 -13.00 -36.04 -55.71
CA GLY A 17 -12.72 -37.42 -56.14
C GLY A 17 -13.51 -38.58 -55.51
N THR A 18 -14.79 -38.69 -55.89
CA THR A 18 -15.57 -39.92 -56.20
C THR A 18 -15.21 -41.30 -55.57
N VAL A 19 -16.10 -41.74 -54.66
CA VAL A 19 -16.91 -42.97 -54.61
C VAL A 19 -16.34 -44.31 -55.16
N PHE A 20 -16.21 -45.30 -54.27
CA PHE A 20 -16.60 -46.70 -54.52
C PHE A 20 -16.90 -47.43 -53.18
N ILE A 21 -18.13 -47.93 -52.99
CA ILE A 21 -18.50 -48.98 -52.01
C ILE A 21 -19.06 -50.13 -52.84
N PRO A 22 -18.70 -51.40 -52.60
CA PRO A 22 -19.67 -52.23 -51.86
C PRO A 22 -19.09 -53.34 -50.95
N ARG A 23 -19.96 -53.75 -50.02
CA ARG A 23 -20.13 -55.05 -49.34
C ARG A 23 -19.26 -55.38 -48.11
N SER A 24 -19.91 -55.28 -46.95
CA SER A 24 -19.73 -56.19 -45.81
C SER A 24 -20.24 -57.60 -46.15
N PRO A 25 -19.68 -58.63 -45.49
CA PRO A 25 -20.40 -59.24 -44.38
C PRO A 25 -19.53 -59.46 -43.13
N SER A 26 -20.17 -59.40 -41.96
CA SER A 26 -19.73 -59.86 -40.63
C SER A 26 -19.59 -61.41 -40.60
N PRO A 27 -19.09 -62.08 -39.53
CA PRO A 27 -18.87 -61.62 -38.15
C PRO A 27 -17.52 -61.99 -37.48
N GLU A 28 -17.32 -61.38 -36.31
CA GLU A 28 -16.51 -61.76 -35.13
C GLU A 28 -15.48 -62.91 -35.25
N ILE A 29 -14.25 -62.65 -34.81
CA ILE A 29 -13.67 -63.18 -33.55
C ILE A 29 -12.29 -62.54 -33.32
N ALA A 30 -12.03 -62.27 -32.04
CA ALA A 30 -10.97 -61.49 -31.41
C ALA A 30 -9.51 -61.82 -31.80
N MET A 31 -8.65 -60.78 -31.75
CA MET A 31 -7.42 -60.69 -30.92
C MET A 31 -6.44 -59.66 -31.53
N LYS A 32 -6.56 -58.37 -31.16
CA LYS A 32 -5.56 -57.33 -31.51
C LYS A 32 -4.62 -57.09 -30.33
N LYS A 33 -3.38 -57.54 -30.46
CA LYS A 33 -2.21 -56.96 -29.77
C LYS A 33 -1.94 -55.59 -30.40
N SER A 34 -1.90 -54.53 -29.60
CA SER A 34 -1.34 -53.24 -30.03
C SER A 34 -0.66 -52.56 -28.85
N LEU A 35 0.62 -52.23 -29.05
CA LEU A 35 1.45 -51.47 -28.12
C LEU A 35 0.80 -50.13 -27.81
N PHE A 36 0.66 -49.80 -26.52
CA PHE A 36 0.44 -48.42 -26.09
C PHE A 36 1.80 -47.74 -25.87
N LEU A 37 2.11 -46.81 -26.76
CA LEU A 37 3.22 -45.88 -26.62
C LEU A 37 2.85 -44.89 -25.50
N SER A 38 3.44 -45.09 -24.31
CA SER A 38 3.30 -44.19 -23.16
C SER A 38 3.99 -42.86 -23.46
N CYS A 39 3.20 -41.83 -23.73
CA CYS A 39 3.67 -40.45 -23.81
C CYS A 39 3.68 -39.88 -22.38
N PHE A 40 4.80 -40.04 -21.68
CA PHE A 40 5.02 -39.44 -20.36
C PHE A 40 5.34 -37.95 -20.54
N VAL A 41 4.31 -37.12 -20.72
CA VAL A 41 4.46 -35.66 -20.64
C VAL A 41 4.52 -35.32 -19.15
N GLY A 42 5.74 -35.29 -18.61
CA GLY A 42 6.01 -34.76 -17.28
C GLY A 42 5.79 -33.26 -17.27
N ILE A 43 4.55 -32.83 -17.05
CA ILE A 43 4.26 -31.45 -16.64
C ILE A 43 4.72 -31.36 -15.19
N LEU A 44 5.92 -30.80 -14.97
CA LEU A 44 6.28 -30.25 -13.67
C LEU A 44 5.34 -29.06 -13.41
N ALA A 45 4.17 -29.34 -12.86
CA ALA A 45 3.36 -28.32 -12.22
C ALA A 45 4.13 -27.89 -10.97
N ILE A 46 4.87 -26.80 -11.07
CA ILE A 46 5.28 -26.05 -9.88
C ILE A 46 3.97 -25.48 -9.34
N ALA A 47 3.26 -26.25 -8.53
CA ALA A 47 2.14 -25.71 -7.77
C ALA A 47 2.71 -24.53 -6.98
N PRO A 48 2.05 -23.35 -6.96
CA PRO A 48 2.38 -22.36 -5.96
C PRO A 48 2.30 -23.09 -4.62
N VAL A 49 3.31 -22.92 -3.77
CA VAL A 49 3.31 -23.47 -2.42
C VAL A 49 2.14 -22.82 -1.70
N THR A 50 0.95 -23.42 -1.78
CA THR A 50 -0.19 -23.08 -0.96
C THR A 50 0.22 -23.47 0.45
N ARG A 51 0.68 -22.50 1.25
CA ARG A 51 0.84 -22.72 2.69
C ARG A 51 -0.50 -23.18 3.22
N ALA A 52 -0.52 -24.37 3.80
CA ALA A 52 -1.74 -24.93 4.37
C ALA A 52 -2.13 -24.10 5.59
N GLU A 53 -3.31 -23.49 5.56
CA GLU A 53 -3.87 -22.78 6.71
C GLU A 53 -4.03 -23.75 7.90
N ASN A 54 -3.79 -23.26 9.12
CA ASN A 54 -4.04 -24.06 10.32
C ASN A 54 -5.54 -24.08 10.64
N LEU A 55 -6.25 -25.03 10.04
CA LEU A 55 -7.70 -25.18 10.19
C LEU A 55 -8.14 -25.42 11.64
N SER A 56 -7.27 -26.04 12.47
CA SER A 56 -7.57 -26.27 13.89
C SER A 56 -7.64 -24.94 14.65
N HIS A 57 -6.66 -24.07 14.45
CA HIS A 57 -6.64 -22.75 15.09
C HIS A 57 -7.72 -21.82 14.52
N LEU A 58 -8.01 -21.89 13.22
CA LEU A 58 -9.14 -21.16 12.65
C LEU A 58 -10.47 -21.61 13.26
N SER A 59 -10.70 -22.92 13.37
CA SER A 59 -11.88 -23.46 14.02
C SER A 59 -11.97 -23.02 15.48
N GLN A 60 -10.85 -23.01 16.21
CA GLN A 60 -10.81 -22.49 17.57
C GLN A 60 -11.20 -21.00 17.61
N LEU A 61 -10.54 -20.14 16.82
CA LEU A 61 -10.82 -18.71 16.75
C LEU A 61 -12.32 -18.41 16.53
N PHE A 62 -12.94 -19.10 15.57
CA PHE A 62 -14.35 -18.85 15.24
C PHE A 62 -15.33 -19.45 16.25
N SER A 63 -14.99 -20.57 16.90
CA SER A 63 -15.87 -21.21 17.88
C SER A 63 -15.79 -20.58 19.28
N THR A 64 -14.60 -20.17 19.71
CA THR A 64 -14.36 -19.70 21.09
C THR A 64 -14.17 -18.20 21.19
N ARG A 65 -13.90 -17.50 20.08
CA ARG A 65 -13.42 -16.09 20.06
C ARG A 65 -12.08 -15.88 20.78
N SER A 66 -11.35 -16.95 21.08
CA SER A 66 -10.05 -16.90 21.76
C SER A 66 -9.07 -17.89 21.13
N CYS A 67 -7.98 -17.36 20.61
CA CYS A 67 -6.88 -18.09 20.01
C CYS A 67 -5.58 -17.42 20.45
N GLN A 68 -5.11 -17.73 21.67
CA GLN A 68 -3.84 -17.23 22.19
C GLN A 68 -2.70 -18.10 21.66
N ASN A 69 -1.59 -17.48 21.25
CA ASN A 69 -0.40 -18.15 20.69
C ASN A 69 -0.72 -19.07 19.50
N CYS A 70 -1.78 -18.74 18.75
CA CYS A 70 -2.18 -19.52 17.59
C CYS A 70 -1.31 -19.19 16.39
N ASP A 71 -0.94 -20.22 15.64
CA ASP A 71 -0.49 -20.07 14.26
C ASP A 71 -1.70 -19.77 13.36
N LEU A 72 -1.77 -18.54 12.89
CA LEU A 72 -2.71 -18.00 11.90
C LEU A 72 -1.95 -17.37 10.72
N THR A 73 -0.72 -17.82 10.49
CA THR A 73 0.16 -17.31 9.43
C THR A 73 -0.52 -17.47 8.08
N ALA A 74 -0.50 -16.40 7.27
CA ALA A 74 -1.03 -16.37 5.90
C ALA A 74 -2.51 -16.78 5.77
N THR A 75 -3.29 -16.77 6.86
CA THR A 75 -4.72 -17.12 6.83
C THR A 75 -5.57 -16.05 6.15
N GLY A 76 -6.62 -16.49 5.45
CA GLY A 76 -7.63 -15.63 4.85
C GLY A 76 -8.74 -15.25 5.84
N LEU A 77 -8.69 -14.03 6.37
CA LEU A 77 -9.66 -13.48 7.36
C LEU A 77 -10.32 -12.19 6.85
N VAL A 78 -10.47 -12.06 5.53
CA VAL A 78 -11.08 -10.89 4.88
C VAL A 78 -12.51 -10.69 5.38
N ASN A 79 -12.83 -9.47 5.81
CA ASN A 79 -14.12 -9.08 6.40
C ASN A 79 -14.56 -9.93 7.62
N ALA A 80 -13.62 -10.63 8.27
CA ALA A 80 -13.95 -11.46 9.41
C ALA A 80 -14.47 -10.61 10.59
N LYS A 81 -15.47 -11.13 11.32
CA LYS A 81 -16.03 -10.50 12.52
C LYS A 81 -15.25 -10.95 13.75
N LEU A 82 -14.14 -10.28 14.00
CA LEU A 82 -13.18 -10.57 15.07
C LEU A 82 -13.22 -9.50 16.18
N GLY A 83 -14.32 -8.75 16.31
CA GLY A 83 -14.47 -7.79 17.40
C GLY A 83 -14.37 -8.49 18.75
N ARG A 84 -13.56 -7.92 19.67
CA ARG A 84 -13.30 -8.41 21.03
C ARG A 84 -12.70 -9.81 21.11
N VAL A 85 -12.09 -10.33 20.04
CA VAL A 85 -11.38 -11.61 20.12
C VAL A 85 -10.10 -11.48 20.93
N ASP A 86 -9.66 -12.60 21.49
CA ASP A 86 -8.36 -12.70 22.13
C ASP A 86 -7.38 -13.44 21.20
N LEU A 87 -6.41 -12.69 20.68
CA LEU A 87 -5.34 -13.13 19.78
C LEU A 87 -3.95 -12.89 20.41
N THR A 88 -3.87 -12.83 21.75
CA THR A 88 -2.62 -12.59 22.48
C THR A 88 -1.52 -13.53 22.02
N GLY A 89 -0.37 -12.98 21.62
CA GLY A 89 0.82 -13.74 21.21
C GLY A 89 0.67 -14.54 19.91
N SER A 90 -0.43 -14.38 19.16
CA SER A 90 -0.66 -15.16 17.95
C SER A 90 0.22 -14.72 16.78
N ASP A 91 0.57 -15.67 15.94
CA ASP A 91 1.30 -15.46 14.70
C ASP A 91 0.29 -15.20 13.57
N LEU A 92 0.18 -13.95 13.15
CA LEU A 92 -0.68 -13.46 12.07
C LEU A 92 0.16 -12.96 10.88
N ARG A 93 1.43 -13.38 10.80
CA ARG A 93 2.32 -12.93 9.72
C ARG A 93 1.70 -13.23 8.37
N GLN A 94 1.70 -12.24 7.48
CA GLN A 94 1.14 -12.35 6.14
C GLN A 94 -0.37 -12.70 6.08
N ALA A 95 -1.10 -12.70 7.20
CA ALA A 95 -2.53 -12.94 7.21
C ALA A 95 -3.26 -11.84 6.42
N ASN A 96 -4.33 -12.21 5.73
CA ASN A 96 -5.17 -11.25 5.04
C ASN A 96 -6.40 -10.92 5.89
N LEU A 97 -6.31 -9.81 6.62
CA LEU A 97 -7.33 -9.23 7.50
C LEU A 97 -8.01 -8.01 6.86
N SER A 98 -7.96 -7.88 5.53
CA SER A 98 -8.56 -6.74 4.82
C SER A 98 -10.04 -6.60 5.18
N GLY A 99 -10.46 -5.42 5.63
CA GLY A 99 -11.83 -5.12 6.03
C GLY A 99 -12.33 -5.87 7.28
N ALA A 100 -11.47 -6.61 7.99
CA ALA A 100 -11.86 -7.30 9.21
C ALA A 100 -12.29 -6.31 10.30
N ASP A 101 -13.28 -6.72 11.10
CA ASP A 101 -13.62 -6.04 12.34
C ASP A 101 -12.79 -6.65 13.46
N LEU A 102 -11.76 -5.94 13.92
CA LEU A 102 -10.88 -6.24 15.06
C LEU A 102 -11.12 -5.22 16.20
N SER A 103 -12.27 -4.55 16.22
CA SER A 103 -12.55 -3.55 17.26
C SER A 103 -12.48 -4.17 18.64
N LEU A 104 -11.76 -3.51 19.56
CA LEU A 104 -11.52 -3.99 20.93
C LEU A 104 -10.87 -5.38 21.03
N ALA A 105 -10.25 -5.89 19.95
CA ALA A 105 -9.53 -7.16 19.99
C ALA A 105 -8.27 -7.04 20.86
N ASN A 106 -7.92 -8.10 21.57
CA ASN A 106 -6.64 -8.19 22.26
C ASN A 106 -5.60 -8.85 21.34
N LEU A 107 -4.68 -8.06 20.82
CA LEU A 107 -3.60 -8.46 19.92
C LEU A 107 -2.23 -8.28 20.61
N SER A 108 -2.20 -8.23 21.95
CA SER A 108 -0.94 -7.98 22.66
C SER A 108 0.09 -9.06 22.35
N GLY A 109 1.31 -8.63 22.01
CA GLY A 109 2.40 -9.51 21.59
C GLY A 109 2.18 -10.29 20.29
N ALA A 110 1.12 -10.02 19.52
CA ALA A 110 0.87 -10.70 18.26
C ALA A 110 1.87 -10.25 17.17
N ASP A 111 2.26 -11.17 16.29
CA ASP A 111 3.09 -10.88 15.13
C ASP A 111 2.22 -10.70 13.88
N LEU A 112 2.06 -9.45 13.44
CA LEU A 112 1.31 -9.05 12.24
C LEU A 112 2.26 -8.67 11.09
N THR A 113 3.52 -9.13 11.11
CA THR A 113 4.51 -8.75 10.10
C THR A 113 3.99 -9.06 8.69
N GLY A 114 3.92 -8.04 7.85
CA GLY A 114 3.44 -8.14 6.46
C GLY A 114 1.96 -8.52 6.32
N ALA A 115 1.15 -8.46 7.38
CA ALA A 115 -0.29 -8.71 7.30
C ALA A 115 -1.00 -7.64 6.48
N SER A 116 -2.06 -8.02 5.76
CA SER A 116 -2.91 -7.06 5.06
C SER A 116 -4.07 -6.66 5.97
N LEU A 117 -4.06 -5.42 6.47
CA LEU A 117 -5.09 -4.85 7.33
C LEU A 117 -5.90 -3.76 6.60
N ALA A 118 -5.80 -3.68 5.27
CA ALA A 118 -6.41 -2.59 4.51
C ALA A 118 -7.91 -2.46 4.83
N GLY A 119 -8.34 -1.29 5.29
CA GLY A 119 -9.72 -1.02 5.67
C GLY A 119 -10.23 -1.72 6.94
N ALA A 120 -9.37 -2.40 7.71
CA ALA A 120 -9.77 -3.06 8.94
C ALA A 120 -10.18 -2.06 10.03
N ASN A 121 -11.20 -2.41 10.81
CA ASN A 121 -11.59 -1.66 12.00
C ASN A 121 -10.84 -2.22 13.21
N MET A 122 -9.90 -1.46 13.75
CA MET A 122 -9.09 -1.81 14.92
C MET A 122 -9.31 -0.82 16.07
N ALA A 123 -10.46 -0.13 16.10
CA ALA A 123 -10.77 0.85 17.14
C ALA A 123 -10.70 0.23 18.54
N GLY A 124 -9.93 0.84 19.42
CA GLY A 124 -9.73 0.36 20.80
C GLY A 124 -9.02 -0.99 20.91
N ALA A 125 -8.40 -1.50 19.84
CA ALA A 125 -7.65 -2.75 19.91
C ALA A 125 -6.42 -2.61 20.81
N ASN A 126 -6.07 -3.66 21.55
CA ASN A 126 -4.84 -3.70 22.32
C ASN A 126 -3.70 -4.26 21.46
N LEU A 127 -2.78 -3.40 21.01
CA LEU A 127 -1.59 -3.77 20.22
C LEU A 127 -0.31 -3.76 21.05
N GLU A 128 -0.42 -3.79 22.39
CA GLU A 128 0.74 -3.73 23.27
C GLU A 128 1.79 -4.79 22.91
N GLY A 129 3.01 -4.38 22.60
CA GLY A 129 4.09 -5.29 22.22
C GLY A 129 3.91 -6.02 20.89
N ALA A 130 2.87 -5.69 20.10
CA ALA A 130 2.64 -6.29 18.79
C ALA A 130 3.66 -5.83 17.75
N ILE A 131 3.85 -6.62 16.69
CA ILE A 131 4.75 -6.31 15.57
C ILE A 131 3.93 -6.09 14.30
N LEU A 132 3.84 -4.85 13.81
CA LEU A 132 3.13 -4.48 12.56
C LEU A 132 4.09 -4.10 11.43
N ASP A 133 5.33 -4.59 11.47
CA ASP A 133 6.34 -4.24 10.48
C ASP A 133 5.92 -4.70 9.09
N GLY A 134 5.96 -3.78 8.12
CA GLY A 134 5.49 -4.04 6.75
C GLY A 134 4.00 -4.32 6.59
N ALA A 135 3.18 -4.22 7.64
CA ALA A 135 1.73 -4.42 7.54
C ALA A 135 1.06 -3.34 6.68
N ASP A 136 0.04 -3.71 5.93
CA ASP A 136 -0.75 -2.78 5.12
C ASP A 136 -1.88 -2.17 5.94
N LEU A 137 -1.68 -0.95 6.43
CA LEU A 137 -2.62 -0.19 7.26
C LEU A 137 -3.46 0.80 6.47
N ARG A 138 -3.49 0.72 5.13
CA ARG A 138 -4.23 1.70 4.32
C ARG A 138 -5.72 1.69 4.69
N GLY A 139 -6.25 2.85 5.06
CA GLY A 139 -7.65 3.01 5.45
C GLY A 139 -8.05 2.31 6.75
N THR A 140 -7.11 1.84 7.58
CA THR A 140 -7.46 1.26 8.88
C THR A 140 -8.03 2.30 9.84
N TYR A 141 -8.92 1.86 10.73
CA TYR A 141 -9.44 2.69 11.81
C TYR A 141 -8.84 2.22 13.16
N LEU A 142 -7.88 2.98 13.70
CA LEU A 142 -7.08 2.65 14.90
C LEU A 142 -7.35 3.61 16.08
N SER A 143 -8.41 4.41 16.03
CA SER A 143 -8.71 5.35 17.12
C SER A 143 -8.82 4.65 18.48
N GLY A 144 -8.08 5.14 19.47
CA GLY A 144 -8.04 4.59 20.81
C GLY A 144 -7.29 3.25 20.93
N ALA A 145 -6.58 2.80 19.90
CA ALA A 145 -5.79 1.58 19.97
C ALA A 145 -4.55 1.79 20.88
N ASN A 146 -4.21 0.78 21.67
CA ASN A 146 -3.03 0.83 22.53
C ASN A 146 -1.78 0.41 21.75
N PHE A 147 -0.89 1.38 21.47
CA PHE A 147 0.38 1.15 20.76
C PHE A 147 1.61 1.01 21.68
N THR A 148 1.41 0.76 22.97
CA THR A 148 2.52 0.66 23.93
C THR A 148 3.49 -0.45 23.49
N ASN A 149 4.77 -0.11 23.32
CA ASN A 149 5.81 -1.05 22.86
C ASN A 149 5.52 -1.73 21.51
N THR A 150 4.62 -1.17 20.68
CA THR A 150 4.32 -1.72 19.35
C THR A 150 5.42 -1.37 18.35
N SER A 151 5.87 -2.35 17.57
CA SER A 151 6.73 -2.10 16.41
C SER A 151 5.88 -1.71 15.21
N LEU A 152 6.17 -0.56 14.59
CA LEU A 152 5.35 0.03 13.54
C LEU A 152 6.20 0.51 12.35
N ASN A 153 7.04 -0.37 11.81
CA ASN A 153 7.88 -0.06 10.66
C ASN A 153 7.13 -0.33 9.34
N THR A 154 6.17 0.54 8.99
CA THR A 154 5.42 0.44 7.73
C THR A 154 5.30 1.77 6.97
N TYR A 155 5.15 1.67 5.65
CA TYR A 155 4.91 2.76 4.71
C TYR A 155 3.49 2.74 4.12
N TYR A 156 2.70 1.70 4.41
CA TYR A 156 1.36 1.51 3.84
C TYR A 156 0.31 2.09 4.78
N VAL A 157 0.32 3.42 4.96
CA VAL A 157 -0.51 4.10 5.98
C VAL A 157 -1.56 5.04 5.41
N THR A 158 -1.64 5.18 4.09
CA THR A 158 -2.56 6.13 3.44
C THR A 158 -3.99 6.00 3.96
N ARG A 159 -4.56 7.12 4.43
CA ARG A 159 -5.92 7.23 4.98
C ARG A 159 -6.16 6.41 6.25
N ALA A 160 -5.12 5.91 6.91
CA ALA A 160 -5.26 5.36 8.25
C ALA A 160 -5.66 6.46 9.24
N VAL A 161 -6.48 6.11 10.22
CA VAL A 161 -6.94 7.03 11.27
C VAL A 161 -6.48 6.49 12.62
N GLY A 162 -5.96 7.36 13.50
CA GLY A 162 -5.53 6.98 14.86
C GLY A 162 -4.04 6.64 15.00
N LEU A 163 -3.25 6.74 13.93
CA LEU A 163 -1.80 6.42 13.98
C LEU A 163 -0.96 7.39 14.81
N LEU A 164 -1.44 8.62 15.05
CA LEU A 164 -0.73 9.60 15.88
C LEU A 164 -0.66 9.19 17.36
N GLU A 165 -1.46 8.20 17.77
CA GLU A 165 -1.40 7.59 19.10
C GLU A 165 -0.20 6.62 19.23
N ALA A 166 0.37 6.18 18.11
CA ALA A 166 1.60 5.40 18.10
C ALA A 166 2.79 6.33 18.30
N ASN A 167 3.50 6.19 19.42
CA ASN A 167 4.70 6.96 19.73
C ASN A 167 5.84 6.60 18.76
N VAL A 168 5.93 7.31 17.64
CA VAL A 168 6.92 7.06 16.56
C VAL A 168 7.90 8.23 16.41
N SER A 169 9.02 8.00 15.73
CA SER A 169 10.06 9.03 15.51
C SER A 169 9.58 10.16 14.59
N ALA A 170 10.24 11.33 14.69
CA ALA A 170 10.04 12.45 13.75
C ALA A 170 10.22 12.02 12.29
N GLU A 171 11.23 11.20 12.01
CA GLU A 171 11.49 10.66 10.68
C GLU A 171 10.31 9.82 10.16
N ARG A 172 9.74 8.96 11.02
CA ARG A 172 8.58 8.15 10.65
C ARG A 172 7.36 9.01 10.34
N LEU A 173 7.08 10.01 11.17
CA LEU A 173 5.99 10.97 10.95
C LEU A 173 6.19 11.74 9.66
N TYR A 174 7.41 12.21 9.40
CA TYR A 174 7.76 12.88 8.15
C TYR A 174 7.47 11.98 6.93
N GLN A 175 7.91 10.72 6.97
CA GLN A 175 7.66 9.75 5.90
C GLN A 175 6.16 9.54 5.66
N TRP A 176 5.36 9.37 6.73
CA TRP A 176 3.91 9.25 6.62
C TRP A 176 3.25 10.51 6.08
N GLY A 177 3.71 11.69 6.50
CA GLY A 177 3.28 12.97 5.94
C GLY A 177 3.53 13.06 4.43
N PHE A 178 4.71 12.61 3.99
CA PHE A 178 5.05 12.54 2.58
C PHE A 178 4.11 11.62 1.79
N ILE A 179 3.88 10.40 2.30
CA ILE A 179 2.99 9.42 1.69
C ILE A 179 1.55 9.95 1.56
N GLU A 180 1.02 10.61 2.60
CA GLU A 180 -0.30 11.22 2.55
C GLU A 180 -0.37 12.38 1.56
N SER A 181 0.68 13.21 1.50
CA SER A 181 0.75 14.33 0.57
C SER A 181 0.70 13.86 -0.87
N GLU A 182 1.50 12.84 -1.23
CA GLU A 182 1.49 12.24 -2.57
C GLU A 182 0.15 11.55 -2.88
N SER A 183 -0.55 11.10 -1.85
CA SER A 183 -1.90 10.51 -1.95
C SER A 183 -3.03 11.55 -2.04
N ASN A 184 -2.70 12.83 -2.22
CA ASN A 184 -3.60 14.00 -2.22
C ASN A 184 -4.36 14.21 -0.89
N ASN A 185 -3.85 13.67 0.21
CA ASN A 185 -4.38 13.87 1.55
C ASN A 185 -3.56 14.92 2.31
N HIS A 186 -3.48 16.12 1.74
CA HIS A 186 -2.61 17.19 2.25
C HIS A 186 -2.96 17.64 3.67
N ARG A 187 -4.23 17.53 4.09
CA ARG A 187 -4.63 17.84 5.47
C ARG A 187 -3.97 16.92 6.47
N MET A 188 -4.04 15.60 6.23
CA MET A 188 -3.37 14.62 7.10
C MET A 188 -1.85 14.74 7.02
N ALA A 189 -1.31 15.03 5.82
CA ALA A 189 0.11 15.28 5.65
C ALA A 189 0.60 16.41 6.56
N ILE A 190 -0.09 17.56 6.58
CA ILE A 190 0.22 18.69 7.46
C ILE A 190 0.16 18.26 8.93
N THR A 191 -0.83 17.45 9.33
CA THR A 191 -0.90 16.92 10.69
C THR A 191 0.36 16.14 11.03
N TYR A 192 0.77 15.17 10.21
CA TYR A 192 2.00 14.43 10.44
C TYR A 192 3.24 15.32 10.50
N TYR A 193 3.36 16.31 9.62
CA TYR A 193 4.48 17.26 9.66
C TYR A 193 4.49 18.13 10.91
N ASN A 194 3.34 18.51 11.46
CA ASN A 194 3.28 19.25 12.73
C ASN A 194 3.86 18.41 13.87
N TYR A 195 3.42 17.16 14.03
CA TYR A 195 3.96 16.27 15.05
C TYR A 195 5.45 15.96 14.81
N ALA A 196 5.88 15.82 13.56
CA ALA A 196 7.29 15.63 13.24
C ALA A 196 8.14 16.85 13.65
N ALA A 197 7.65 18.06 13.37
CA ALA A 197 8.30 19.31 13.74
C ALA A 197 8.34 19.56 15.26
N ASP A 198 7.34 19.08 16.00
CA ASP A 198 7.36 19.15 17.47
C ASP A 198 8.48 18.29 18.08
N ILE A 199 8.86 17.20 17.40
CA ILE A 199 9.92 16.28 17.84
C ILE A 199 11.30 16.70 17.31
N ASP A 200 11.38 17.17 16.05
CA ASP A 200 12.61 17.59 15.38
C ASP A 200 12.44 18.99 14.75
N PRO A 201 12.42 20.05 15.58
CA PRO A 201 12.09 21.42 15.14
C PRO A 201 13.17 22.05 14.26
N ASP A 202 14.38 21.50 14.27
CA ASP A 202 15.45 22.05 13.45
C ASP A 202 15.38 21.50 12.01
N ASN A 203 14.58 20.48 11.70
CA ASN A 203 14.60 19.83 10.39
C ASN A 203 13.82 20.62 9.32
N GLY A 204 14.55 21.42 8.55
CA GLY A 204 14.00 22.30 7.50
C GLY A 204 13.18 21.57 6.43
N ALA A 205 13.46 20.29 6.19
CA ALA A 205 12.72 19.53 5.19
C ALA A 205 11.28 19.21 5.62
N ILE A 206 11.01 19.12 6.93
CA ILE A 206 9.65 18.97 7.47
C ILE A 206 8.82 20.20 7.10
N TYR A 207 9.34 21.40 7.37
CA TYR A 207 8.67 22.66 7.07
C TYR A 207 8.51 22.88 5.57
N LEU A 208 9.53 22.57 4.77
CA LEU A 208 9.43 22.70 3.32
C LEU A 208 8.36 21.75 2.74
N SER A 209 8.28 20.50 3.22
CA SER A 209 7.22 19.57 2.84
C SER A 209 5.83 20.03 3.31
N ARG A 210 5.73 20.59 4.52
CA ARG A 210 4.49 21.18 5.04
C ARG A 210 4.02 22.36 4.19
N ALA A 211 4.94 23.21 3.76
CA ALA A 211 4.65 24.31 2.85
C ALA A 211 4.07 23.84 1.51
N ILE A 212 4.60 22.76 0.92
CA ILE A 212 4.07 22.18 -0.32
C ILE A 212 2.62 21.72 -0.11
N ALA A 213 2.35 21.02 1.00
CA ALA A 213 1.00 20.58 1.34
C ALA A 213 0.03 21.76 1.56
N SER A 214 0.47 22.82 2.26
CA SER A 214 -0.30 24.06 2.47
C SER A 214 -0.57 24.78 1.14
N PHE A 215 0.42 24.88 0.26
CA PHE A 215 0.25 25.44 -1.08
C PHE A 215 -0.81 24.67 -1.88
N LYS A 216 -0.76 23.32 -1.86
CA LYS A 216 -1.74 22.48 -2.57
C LYS A 216 -3.17 22.70 -2.07
N LEU A 217 -3.33 23.11 -0.81
CA LEU A 217 -4.59 23.52 -0.20
C LEU A 217 -4.95 25.00 -0.45
N LYS A 218 -4.12 25.74 -1.21
CA LYS A 218 -4.22 27.18 -1.46
C LYS A 218 -4.07 28.05 -0.19
N ASP A 219 -3.46 27.51 0.86
CA ASP A 219 -3.05 28.28 2.03
C ASP A 219 -1.65 28.86 1.79
N TYR A 220 -1.60 29.89 0.95
CA TYR A 220 -0.34 30.51 0.52
C TYR A 220 0.36 31.25 1.66
N TYR A 221 -0.40 31.78 2.64
CA TYR A 221 0.16 32.48 3.78
C TYR A 221 0.96 31.52 4.67
N SER A 222 0.35 30.40 5.08
CA SER A 222 1.05 29.37 5.87
C SER A 222 2.21 28.76 5.08
N ALA A 223 2.01 28.52 3.78
CA ALA A 223 3.08 28.02 2.92
C ALA A 223 4.28 28.97 2.91
N GLN A 224 4.08 30.29 2.75
CA GLN A 224 5.16 31.27 2.72
C GLN A 224 5.93 31.34 4.04
N GLN A 225 5.23 31.26 5.18
CA GLN A 225 5.87 31.23 6.49
C GLN A 225 6.78 30.00 6.62
N ASP A 226 6.24 28.82 6.29
CA ASP A 226 6.98 27.56 6.38
C ASP A 226 8.20 27.54 5.47
N VAL A 227 8.11 28.04 4.23
CA VAL A 227 9.28 28.08 3.33
C VAL A 227 10.35 29.03 3.85
N THR A 228 9.95 30.20 4.36
CA THR A 228 10.89 31.19 4.90
C THR A 228 11.65 30.62 6.09
N PHE A 229 10.96 29.90 6.97
CA PHE A 229 11.57 29.23 8.11
C PHE A 229 12.45 28.03 7.70
N ALA A 230 11.97 27.19 6.77
CA ALA A 230 12.77 26.09 6.21
C ALA A 230 14.08 26.60 5.61
N ARG A 231 14.02 27.70 4.85
CA ARG A 231 15.17 28.33 4.21
C ARG A 231 16.21 28.79 5.22
N SER A 232 15.80 29.46 6.32
CA SER A 232 16.75 29.90 7.35
C SER A 232 17.44 28.71 8.04
N LEU A 233 16.71 27.60 8.26
CA LEU A 233 17.28 26.35 8.77
C LEU A 233 18.30 25.72 7.81
N PHE A 234 18.07 25.83 6.49
CA PHE A 234 19.03 25.35 5.50
C PHE A 234 20.25 26.26 5.37
N GLU A 235 20.09 27.58 5.47
CA GLU A 235 21.19 28.55 5.53
C GLU A 235 22.09 28.30 6.73
N ALA A 236 21.49 28.10 7.91
CA ALA A 236 22.23 27.79 9.14
C ALA A 236 23.08 26.51 9.02
N ARG A 237 22.67 25.56 8.17
CA ARG A 237 23.38 24.30 7.90
C ARG A 237 24.25 24.33 6.64
N GLY A 238 24.28 25.45 5.89
CA GLY A 238 24.99 25.53 4.62
C GLY A 238 24.45 24.58 3.53
N SER A 239 23.17 24.18 3.61
CA SER A 239 22.56 23.27 2.62
C SER A 239 22.08 24.04 1.39
N GLN A 240 22.93 24.15 0.38
CA GLN A 240 22.56 24.84 -0.87
C GLN A 240 21.35 24.19 -1.55
N VAL A 241 21.25 22.86 -1.51
CA VAL A 241 20.10 22.13 -2.08
C VAL A 241 18.79 22.54 -1.41
N GLY A 242 18.80 22.70 -0.08
CA GLY A 242 17.62 23.16 0.66
C GLY A 242 17.28 24.62 0.38
N ILE A 243 18.27 25.49 0.28
CA ILE A 243 18.09 26.91 -0.08
C ILE A 243 17.46 27.03 -1.47
N ASP A 244 18.03 26.34 -2.47
CA ASP A 244 17.53 26.37 -3.85
C ASP A 244 16.09 25.83 -3.95
N ALA A 245 15.77 24.78 -3.18
CA ALA A 245 14.43 24.21 -3.13
C ALA A 245 13.42 25.20 -2.52
N SER A 246 13.80 25.89 -1.43
CA SER A 246 12.99 26.94 -0.81
C SER A 246 12.76 28.12 -1.75
N ASP A 247 13.80 28.63 -2.42
CA ASP A 247 13.70 29.77 -3.34
C ASP A 247 12.77 29.47 -4.52
N ARG A 248 12.82 28.24 -5.05
CA ARG A 248 11.91 27.77 -6.10
C ARG A 248 10.45 27.75 -5.64
N LEU A 249 10.19 27.32 -4.41
CA LEU A 249 8.82 27.29 -3.88
C LEU A 249 8.31 28.70 -3.58
N LEU A 250 9.14 29.59 -3.05
CA LEU A 250 8.78 31.01 -2.85
C LEU A 250 8.37 31.67 -4.18
N ALA A 251 9.13 31.44 -5.25
CA ALA A 251 8.78 31.96 -6.58
C ALA A 251 7.41 31.45 -7.07
N GLN A 252 7.06 30.19 -6.76
CA GLN A 252 5.73 29.65 -7.10
C GLN A 252 4.61 30.23 -6.25
N ILE A 253 4.86 30.46 -4.95
CA ILE A 253 3.92 31.14 -4.06
C ILE A 253 3.64 32.55 -4.58
N ASP A 254 4.68 33.30 -4.93
CA ASP A 254 4.53 34.67 -5.43
C ASP A 254 3.72 34.71 -6.74
N LEU A 255 4.00 33.82 -7.69
CA LEU A 255 3.20 33.70 -8.93
C LEU A 255 1.73 33.35 -8.66
N ALA A 256 1.46 32.52 -7.64
CA ALA A 256 0.09 32.12 -7.29
C ALA A 256 -0.68 33.24 -6.58
N VAL A 257 0.01 34.11 -5.83
CA VAL A 257 -0.56 35.26 -5.14
C VAL A 257 -0.70 36.46 -6.08
N ASN A 258 0.27 36.67 -6.97
CA ASN A 258 0.38 37.79 -7.89
C ASN A 258 0.44 37.31 -9.36
N PRO A 259 -0.68 36.88 -9.97
CA PRO A 259 -0.66 36.23 -11.29
C PRO A 259 -0.21 37.15 -12.45
N ASP A 260 -0.22 38.48 -12.25
CA ASP A 260 0.27 39.45 -13.25
C ASP A 260 1.81 39.55 -13.29
N SER A 261 2.53 38.87 -12.38
CA SER A 261 3.99 38.95 -12.26
C SER A 261 4.78 38.12 -13.29
N GLY A 262 4.10 37.35 -14.16
CA GLY A 262 4.73 36.75 -15.35
C GLY A 262 4.16 35.40 -15.78
N SER A 263 4.67 34.88 -16.92
CA SER A 263 4.38 33.54 -17.44
C SER A 263 5.18 32.49 -16.66
N GLY A 264 4.65 32.02 -15.53
CA GLY A 264 5.28 30.98 -14.71
C GLY A 264 5.24 29.58 -15.35
N ASN A 265 6.29 28.79 -15.13
CA ASN A 265 6.27 27.34 -15.37
C ASN A 265 5.11 26.68 -14.59
N SER A 266 4.49 25.64 -15.16
CA SER A 266 3.42 24.90 -14.47
C SER A 266 3.88 24.41 -13.10
N PHE A 267 3.11 24.74 -12.06
CA PHE A 267 3.37 24.38 -10.67
C PHE A 267 3.70 22.88 -10.49
N GLY A 268 3.08 22.00 -11.28
CA GLY A 268 3.37 20.57 -11.27
C GLY A 268 4.85 20.23 -11.55
N ASN A 269 5.48 20.92 -12.49
CA ASN A 269 6.89 20.70 -12.84
C ASN A 269 7.84 21.18 -11.73
N VAL A 270 7.47 22.27 -11.03
CA VAL A 270 8.27 22.82 -9.95
C VAL A 270 8.17 21.94 -8.71
N VAL A 271 6.98 21.45 -8.35
CA VAL A 271 6.81 20.49 -7.25
C VAL A 271 7.61 19.22 -7.50
N GLY A 272 7.53 18.62 -8.70
CA GLY A 272 8.31 17.42 -9.00
C GLY A 272 9.82 17.63 -8.82
N THR A 273 10.31 18.83 -9.15
CA THR A 273 11.71 19.20 -8.93
C THR A 273 12.04 19.36 -7.44
N ILE A 274 11.20 20.06 -6.69
CA ILE A 274 11.37 20.25 -5.24
C ILE A 274 11.32 18.91 -4.51
N THR A 275 10.39 18.02 -4.86
CA THR A 275 10.30 16.66 -4.32
C THR A 275 11.60 15.90 -4.58
N SER A 276 12.15 15.96 -5.79
CA SER A 276 13.44 15.32 -6.10
C SER A 276 14.62 15.90 -5.31
N MET A 277 14.58 17.19 -4.98
CA MET A 277 15.58 17.85 -4.14
C MET A 277 15.44 17.45 -2.67
N LEU A 278 14.20 17.38 -2.16
CA LEU A 278 13.88 16.90 -0.82
C LEU A 278 14.41 15.47 -0.63
N PHE A 279 14.22 14.57 -1.61
CA PHE A 279 14.78 13.22 -1.53
C PHE A 279 16.31 13.21 -1.31
N ARG A 280 17.06 14.12 -1.91
CA ARG A 280 18.53 14.25 -1.72
C ARG A 280 18.93 14.82 -0.37
N LEU A 281 18.00 15.36 0.40
CA LEU A 281 18.25 15.84 1.75
C LEU A 281 18.13 14.72 2.79
N PHE A 282 17.55 13.57 2.41
CA PHE A 282 17.36 12.40 3.28
C PHE A 282 18.20 11.17 2.89
N PHE A 283 18.73 11.13 1.65
CA PHE A 283 19.53 10.03 1.10
C PHE A 283 20.77 10.58 0.39
#